data_AF-A0A813PIJ2-F1
#
_entry.id   AF-A0A813PIJ2-F1
#
_cell.length_a   1.000
_cell.length_b   1.000
_cell.length_c   1.000
_cell.angle_alpha   90.00
_cell.angle_beta   90.00
_cell.angle_gamma   90.00
#
_symmetry.space_group_name_H-M   'P 1'
#
loop_
_entity.id
_entity.type
_entity.pdbx_description
1 polymer ?
#
loop_
_entity_poly.entity_id
_entity_poly.type
_entity_poly.pdbx_seq_one_letter_code
_entity_poly.pdbx_strand_id
1 'polypeptide(L)'
;MNQNEDQIISSNTSIEGSTSSRKISLSNSDLDDITIDDDDDIDDDCLDSIDEVQNILQTFGKHDCSTSSIDYFDSRRYEIMYEIMNIEKQFDELKNILYEESVLLIDRKLISIQNEEAPEYQNELKKLYDEMKLDLEIAKQRHLIELQALENATESELLSLEQTLENDKFLVHYNIREDIEQKIHELEALKMKTQLCENILQEILPSEQQQLQIISTNKKRFDNSETIKQNIKKRRLNGTKKTTEKDSLAIFYQLSDMNIIEDWALIQTSLQQSSTIFDKSDNTNDSEKSDNYDDDHDSICLVHMSNIDC
;
A
#
# COMPACT_ATOMS: atom_id res chain seq x y z
N MET A 1 5.48 40.95 43.32
CA MET A 1 6.78 40.63 42.68
C MET A 1 6.74 39.18 42.26
N ASN A 2 6.45 38.94 40.98
CA ASN A 2 7.22 38.05 40.10
C ASN A 2 6.44 37.93 38.79
N GLN A 3 6.97 38.65 37.81
CA GLN A 3 6.69 38.52 36.39
C GLN A 3 7.71 37.51 35.82
N ASN A 4 7.42 37.06 34.60
CA ASN A 4 8.33 36.48 33.59
C ASN A 4 8.66 34.99 33.74
N GLU A 5 8.77 34.18 32.69
CA GLU A 5 8.63 34.34 31.23
C GLU A 5 8.67 32.91 30.67
N ASP A 6 7.79 32.57 29.73
CA ASP A 6 7.86 31.31 28.96
C ASP A 6 8.97 31.41 27.90
N GLN A 7 9.96 30.53 27.98
CA GLN A 7 11.00 30.36 26.97
C GLN A 7 10.52 29.38 25.89
N ILE A 8 10.33 29.93 24.68
CA ILE A 8 10.19 29.20 23.42
C ILE A 8 11.57 28.69 23.02
N ILE A 9 11.73 27.36 22.94
CA ILE A 9 12.92 26.71 22.38
C ILE A 9 12.73 26.61 20.86
N SER A 10 13.52 27.42 20.14
CA SER A 10 13.74 27.32 18.71
C SER A 10 14.64 26.14 18.38
N SER A 11 14.19 25.26 17.48
CA SER A 11 15.03 24.23 16.88
C SER A 11 15.22 24.56 15.40
N ASN A 12 16.37 25.16 15.09
CA ASN A 12 16.90 25.23 13.73
C ASN A 12 17.40 23.85 13.34
N THR A 13 16.91 23.31 12.23
CA THR A 13 17.60 22.22 11.52
C THR A 13 17.61 22.54 10.05
N SER A 14 18.80 22.89 9.57
CA SER A 14 19.16 23.06 8.17
C SER A 14 18.85 21.80 7.38
N ILE A 15 18.17 21.95 6.24
CA ILE A 15 18.03 20.88 5.25
C ILE A 15 18.90 21.26 4.06
N GLU A 16 19.98 20.50 3.91
CA GLU A 16 20.88 20.52 2.78
C GLU A 16 20.16 20.05 1.52
N GLY A 17 20.52 20.69 0.40
CA GLY A 17 19.93 20.46 -0.90
C GLY A 17 20.16 19.04 -1.42
N SER A 18 19.10 18.48 -1.99
CA SER A 18 19.17 17.35 -2.91
C SER A 18 18.40 17.72 -4.16
N THR A 19 19.14 18.07 -5.21
CA THR A 19 18.64 18.31 -6.56
C THR A 19 18.09 17.01 -7.14
N SER A 20 16.78 16.90 -7.27
CA SER A 20 16.15 15.83 -8.05
C SER A 20 15.37 16.45 -9.21
N SER A 21 16.02 16.46 -10.37
CA SER A 21 15.43 16.85 -11.65
C SER A 21 14.21 15.99 -11.96
N ARG A 22 13.02 16.59 -11.94
CA ARG A 22 11.80 15.98 -12.50
C ARG A 22 11.42 16.75 -13.75
N LYS A 23 11.60 16.10 -14.91
CA LYS A 23 11.14 16.58 -16.21
C LYS A 23 9.62 16.74 -16.15
N ILE A 24 9.13 17.96 -16.32
CA ILE A 24 7.71 18.21 -16.58
C ILE A 24 7.56 18.26 -18.11
N SER A 25 6.97 17.21 -18.65
CA SER A 25 6.41 17.21 -20.00
C SER A 25 5.16 18.08 -20.01
N LEU A 26 5.27 19.29 -20.54
CA LEU A 26 4.13 20.15 -20.85
C LEU A 26 3.49 19.62 -22.15
N SER A 27 2.32 19.01 -22.03
CA SER A 27 1.42 18.78 -23.16
C SER A 27 0.65 20.08 -23.42
N ASN A 28 1.06 20.81 -24.46
CA ASN A 28 0.24 21.86 -25.05
C ASN A 28 -0.87 21.17 -25.86
N SER A 29 -2.07 21.10 -25.29
CA SER A 29 -3.30 20.93 -26.05
C SER A 29 -4.04 22.26 -26.03
N ASP A 30 -4.74 22.52 -27.13
CA ASP A 30 -5.70 23.60 -27.33
C ASP A 30 -5.09 24.93 -27.75
N LEU A 31 -4.97 25.07 -29.08
CA LEU A 31 -5.22 26.25 -29.89
C LEU A 31 -4.77 25.88 -31.31
N ASP A 32 -5.72 25.65 -32.21
CA ASP A 32 -5.63 25.87 -33.66
C ASP A 32 -6.78 25.14 -34.37
N ASP A 33 -7.96 25.76 -34.40
CA ASP A 33 -8.95 25.55 -35.47
C ASP A 33 -9.89 26.76 -35.54
N ILE A 34 -9.41 27.83 -36.17
CA ILE A 34 -10.27 28.88 -36.73
C ILE A 34 -10.35 28.56 -38.22
N THR A 35 -11.43 27.89 -38.61
CA THR A 35 -11.83 27.74 -40.00
C THR A 35 -12.03 29.13 -40.59
N ILE A 36 -11.17 29.50 -41.53
CA ILE A 36 -11.33 30.65 -42.41
C ILE A 36 -12.39 30.23 -43.43
N ASP A 37 -13.59 30.82 -43.33
CA ASP A 37 -14.60 30.78 -44.39
C ASP A 37 -14.07 31.60 -45.57
N ASP A 38 -13.49 30.91 -46.56
CA ASP A 38 -13.19 31.47 -47.88
C ASP A 38 -14.48 31.48 -48.73
N ASP A 39 -15.37 32.44 -48.47
CA ASP A 39 -16.49 32.79 -49.34
C ASP A 39 -16.56 34.33 -49.45
N ASP A 40 -15.60 34.90 -50.17
CA ASP A 40 -15.67 36.25 -50.71
C ASP A 40 -15.62 36.16 -52.25
N ASP A 41 -16.79 35.87 -52.84
CA ASP A 41 -17.08 36.24 -54.23
C ASP A 41 -17.03 37.78 -54.33
N ILE A 42 -15.83 38.32 -54.51
CA ILE A 42 -15.63 39.72 -54.90
C ILE A 42 -15.83 39.80 -56.40
N ASP A 43 -17.02 40.26 -56.79
CA ASP A 43 -17.31 40.72 -58.15
C ASP A 43 -16.26 41.78 -58.56
N ASP A 44 -15.34 41.39 -59.43
CA ASP A 44 -14.30 42.23 -60.04
C ASP A 44 -14.87 43.12 -61.15
N ASP A 45 -15.93 43.87 -60.84
CA ASP A 45 -16.51 44.90 -61.70
C ASP A 45 -15.89 46.26 -61.34
N CYS A 46 -14.61 46.45 -61.64
CA CYS A 46 -13.97 47.77 -61.58
C CYS A 46 -12.98 48.03 -62.73
N LEU A 47 -13.42 47.81 -63.98
CA LEU A 47 -12.65 48.21 -65.16
C LEU A 47 -13.25 49.36 -65.97
N ASP A 48 -14.32 50.02 -65.51
CA ASP A 48 -15.00 51.07 -66.30
C ASP A 48 -14.81 52.53 -65.78
N SER A 49 -13.95 52.77 -64.78
CA SER A 49 -13.79 54.12 -64.20
C SER A 49 -12.55 54.90 -64.66
N ILE A 50 -11.83 54.46 -65.69
CA ILE A 50 -10.75 55.29 -66.26
C ILE A 50 -11.31 56.44 -67.10
N ASP A 51 -12.36 56.18 -67.90
CA ASP A 51 -13.01 57.23 -68.69
C ASP A 51 -13.82 58.19 -67.81
N GLU A 52 -14.36 57.72 -66.69
CA GLU A 52 -15.07 58.56 -65.73
C GLU A 52 -14.12 59.45 -64.92
N VAL A 53 -12.99 58.91 -64.43
CA VAL A 53 -11.93 59.70 -63.79
C VAL A 53 -11.31 60.71 -64.77
N GLN A 54 -11.14 60.33 -66.04
CA GLN A 54 -10.62 61.24 -67.07
C GLN A 54 -11.62 62.35 -67.41
N ASN A 55 -12.92 62.06 -67.44
CA ASN A 55 -13.98 63.05 -67.65
C ASN A 55 -14.14 64.00 -66.45
N ILE A 56 -13.97 63.49 -65.23
CA ILE A 56 -13.91 64.31 -64.00
C ILE A 56 -12.71 65.26 -64.05
N LEU A 57 -11.52 64.77 -64.41
CA LEU A 57 -10.31 65.59 -64.51
C LEU A 57 -10.41 66.64 -65.65
N GLN A 58 -11.06 66.28 -66.76
CA GLN A 58 -11.30 67.17 -67.90
C GLN A 58 -12.36 68.26 -67.60
N THR A 59 -13.34 67.97 -66.75
CA THR A 59 -14.37 68.94 -66.32
C THR A 59 -13.84 69.89 -65.26
N PHE A 60 -13.01 69.42 -64.31
CA PHE A 60 -12.32 70.29 -63.35
C PHE A 60 -11.26 71.19 -64.00
N GLY A 61 -10.60 70.73 -65.06
CA GLY A 61 -9.60 71.52 -65.80
C GLY A 61 -10.18 72.57 -66.77
N LYS A 62 -11.50 72.61 -67.00
CA LYS A 62 -12.17 73.53 -67.94
C LYS A 62 -12.96 74.65 -67.30
N HIS A 63 -13.14 74.64 -65.98
CA HIS A 63 -13.68 75.79 -65.27
C HIS A 63 -12.53 76.71 -64.87
N ASP A 64 -12.53 77.94 -65.38
CA ASP A 64 -11.71 79.03 -64.86
C ASP A 64 -12.06 79.25 -63.38
N CYS A 65 -11.41 78.49 -62.51
CA CYS A 65 -11.56 78.59 -61.08
C CYS A 65 -10.98 79.94 -60.69
N SER A 66 -11.85 80.94 -60.46
CA SER A 66 -11.44 82.21 -59.91
C SER A 66 -10.58 81.95 -58.67
N THR A 67 -9.48 82.70 -58.52
CA THR A 67 -8.50 82.51 -57.44
C THR A 67 -9.14 82.45 -56.04
N SER A 68 -10.30 83.10 -55.88
CA SER A 68 -11.10 83.06 -54.65
C SER A 68 -11.74 81.69 -54.32
N SER A 69 -11.97 80.82 -55.29
CA SER A 69 -12.58 79.49 -55.10
C SER A 69 -11.52 78.45 -54.74
N ILE A 70 -10.33 78.53 -55.33
CA ILE A 70 -9.19 77.68 -54.96
C ILE A 70 -8.71 77.94 -53.52
N ASP A 71 -8.68 79.21 -53.09
CA ASP A 71 -8.32 79.59 -51.72
C ASP A 71 -9.27 79.01 -50.66
N TYR A 72 -10.56 78.86 -50.99
CA TYR A 72 -11.56 78.24 -50.11
C TYR A 72 -11.32 76.74 -49.92
N PHE A 73 -11.04 76.01 -51.01
CA PHE A 73 -10.71 74.58 -50.94
C PHE A 73 -9.39 74.34 -50.20
N ASP A 74 -8.40 75.20 -50.40
CA ASP A 74 -7.15 75.13 -49.66
C ASP A 74 -7.36 75.39 -48.17
N SER A 75 -8.16 76.40 -47.80
CA SER A 75 -8.50 76.68 -46.41
C SER A 75 -9.23 75.51 -45.74
N ARG A 76 -10.18 74.88 -46.44
CA ARG A 76 -10.90 73.70 -45.94
C ARG A 76 -9.99 72.48 -45.81
N ARG A 77 -9.03 72.30 -46.73
CA ARG A 77 -8.01 71.25 -46.64
C ARG A 77 -7.11 71.43 -45.42
N TYR A 78 -6.68 72.66 -45.12
CA TYR A 78 -5.90 72.94 -43.91
C TYR A 78 -6.70 72.69 -42.63
N GLU A 79 -7.98 73.05 -42.60
CA GLU A 79 -8.88 72.77 -41.47
C GLU A 79 -9.02 71.26 -41.22
N ILE A 80 -9.26 70.47 -42.27
CA ILE A 80 -9.34 69.01 -42.18
C ILE A 80 -8.00 68.41 -41.74
N MET A 81 -6.87 68.88 -42.29
CA MET A 81 -5.55 68.42 -41.87
C MET A 81 -5.28 68.72 -40.39
N TYR A 82 -5.69 69.90 -39.91
CA TYR A 82 -5.57 70.26 -38.51
C TYR A 82 -6.46 69.38 -37.62
N GLU A 83 -7.68 69.09 -38.05
CA GLU A 83 -8.60 68.19 -37.33
C GLU A 83 -8.05 66.76 -37.28
N ILE A 84 -7.54 66.23 -38.39
CA ILE A 84 -6.88 64.91 -38.44
C ILE A 84 -5.67 64.89 -37.49
N MET A 85 -4.79 65.89 -37.55
CA MET A 85 -3.63 65.96 -36.66
C MET A 85 -4.03 66.05 -35.18
N ASN A 86 -5.13 66.73 -34.87
CA ASN A 86 -5.66 66.80 -33.51
C ASN A 86 -6.27 65.46 -33.06
N ILE A 87 -6.92 64.71 -33.95
CA ILE A 87 -7.43 63.36 -33.69
C ILE A 87 -6.26 62.39 -33.47
N GLU A 88 -5.22 62.43 -34.32
CA GLU A 88 -4.01 61.61 -34.15
C GLU A 88 -3.35 61.86 -32.79
N LYS A 89 -3.24 63.13 -32.39
CA LYS A 89 -2.71 63.49 -31.07
C LYS A 89 -3.57 62.93 -29.93
N GLN A 90 -4.90 63.03 -30.02
CA GLN A 90 -5.79 62.44 -29.01
C GLN A 90 -5.69 60.92 -28.94
N PHE A 91 -5.51 60.27 -30.10
CA PHE A 91 -5.30 58.84 -30.17
C PHE A 91 -3.99 58.41 -29.50
N ASP A 92 -2.90 59.14 -29.73
CA ASP A 92 -1.61 58.90 -29.06
C ASP A 92 -1.68 59.14 -27.55
N GLU A 93 -2.39 60.19 -27.11
CA GLU A 93 -2.64 60.46 -25.69
C GLU A 93 -3.43 59.31 -25.04
N LEU A 94 -4.50 58.85 -25.69
CA LEU A 94 -5.30 57.72 -25.20
C LEU A 94 -4.49 56.43 -25.14
N LYS A 95 -3.64 56.19 -26.13
CA LYS A 95 -2.74 55.02 -26.17
C LYS A 95 -1.76 55.05 -24.99
N ASN A 96 -1.18 56.21 -24.69
CA ASN A 96 -0.30 56.37 -23.54
C ASN A 96 -1.03 56.12 -22.21
N ILE A 97 -2.25 56.66 -22.06
CA ILE A 97 -3.09 56.41 -20.87
C ILE A 97 -3.38 54.91 -20.72
N LEU A 98 -3.73 54.21 -21.80
CA LEU A 98 -3.97 52.77 -21.77
C LEU A 98 -2.73 51.97 -21.36
N TYR A 99 -1.55 52.37 -21.85
CA TYR A 99 -0.30 51.73 -21.44
C TYR A 99 0.00 51.97 -19.96
N GLU A 100 -0.17 53.20 -19.47
CA GLU A 100 0.01 53.52 -18.05
C GLU A 100 -0.97 52.73 -17.17
N GLU A 101 -2.24 52.65 -17.54
CA GLU A 101 -3.25 51.86 -16.84
C GLU A 101 -2.89 50.36 -16.84
N SER A 102 -2.42 49.85 -17.97
CA SER A 102 -1.99 48.44 -18.08
C SER A 102 -0.81 48.14 -17.17
N VAL A 103 0.18 49.04 -17.11
CA VAL A 103 1.33 48.92 -16.19
C VAL A 103 0.86 48.97 -14.74
N LEU A 104 -0.01 49.91 -14.39
CA LEU A 104 -0.55 50.02 -13.03
C LEU A 104 -1.38 48.79 -12.61
N LEU A 105 -2.13 48.18 -13.53
CA LEU A 105 -2.86 46.96 -13.27
C LEU A 105 -1.92 45.79 -13.00
N ILE A 106 -0.83 45.67 -13.77
CA ILE A 106 0.22 44.67 -13.56
C ILE A 106 0.91 44.90 -12.23
N ASP A 107 1.31 46.13 -11.91
CA ASP A 107 1.95 46.48 -10.65
C ASP A 107 1.04 46.17 -9.46
N ARG A 108 -0.26 46.48 -9.56
CA ARG A 108 -1.23 46.13 -8.54
C ARG A 108 -1.36 44.61 -8.37
N LYS A 109 -1.42 43.85 -9.46
CA LYS A 109 -1.46 42.38 -9.41
C LYS A 109 -0.18 41.82 -8.79
N LEU A 110 0.99 42.39 -9.11
CA LEU A 110 2.28 42.02 -8.55
C LEU A 110 2.33 42.30 -7.05
N ILE A 111 1.87 43.47 -6.60
CA ILE A 111 1.76 43.80 -5.17
C ILE A 111 0.81 42.83 -4.45
N SER A 112 -0.35 42.51 -5.05
CA SER A 112 -1.27 41.52 -4.47
C SER A 112 -0.65 40.13 -4.37
N ILE A 113 0.15 39.71 -5.35
CA ILE A 113 0.90 38.44 -5.30
C ILE A 113 1.98 38.51 -4.22
N GLN A 114 2.74 39.61 -4.14
CA GLN A 114 3.80 39.80 -3.15
C GLN A 114 3.27 39.84 -1.72
N ASN A 115 2.06 40.37 -1.52
CA ASN A 115 1.36 40.38 -0.24
C ASN A 115 0.63 39.05 0.05
N GLU A 116 0.74 38.04 -0.82
CA GLU A 116 0.03 36.75 -0.73
C GLU A 116 -1.51 36.89 -0.71
N GLU A 117 -2.04 38.03 -1.16
CA GLU A 117 -3.48 38.36 -1.19
C GLU A 117 -4.10 38.14 -2.58
N ALA A 118 -3.32 37.62 -3.54
CA ALA A 118 -3.80 37.36 -4.88
C ALA A 118 -4.96 36.33 -4.84
N PRO A 119 -6.18 36.73 -5.25
CA PRO A 119 -7.39 35.92 -5.04
C PRO A 119 -7.39 34.62 -5.84
N GLU A 120 -6.66 34.60 -6.96
CA GLU A 120 -6.44 33.42 -7.80
C GLU A 120 -5.72 32.30 -7.01
N TYR A 121 -4.70 32.66 -6.23
CA TYR A 121 -3.90 31.68 -5.47
C TYR A 121 -4.48 31.37 -4.09
N GLN A 122 -5.24 32.29 -3.49
CA GLN A 122 -5.79 32.09 -2.14
C GLN A 122 -6.78 30.93 -2.06
N ASN A 123 -7.58 30.74 -3.12
CA ASN A 123 -8.52 29.62 -3.20
C ASN A 123 -7.79 28.27 -3.31
N GLU A 124 -6.74 28.22 -4.15
CA GLU A 124 -5.91 27.03 -4.30
C GLU A 124 -5.15 26.69 -3.03
N LEU A 125 -4.61 27.70 -2.35
CA LEU A 125 -3.90 27.55 -1.07
C LEU A 125 -4.83 27.00 0.02
N LYS A 126 -6.06 27.52 0.10
CA LYS A 126 -7.08 27.00 1.03
C LYS A 126 -7.42 25.53 0.73
N LYS A 127 -7.62 25.20 -0.54
CA LYS A 127 -7.89 23.82 -0.96
C LYS A 127 -6.75 22.88 -0.55
N LEU A 128 -5.51 23.28 -0.78
CA LEU A 128 -4.33 22.50 -0.40
C LEU A 128 -4.23 22.32 1.12
N TYR A 129 -4.53 23.37 1.89
CA TYR A 129 -4.54 23.29 3.36
C TYR A 129 -5.63 22.33 3.87
N ASP A 130 -6.83 22.38 3.29
CA ASP A 130 -7.93 21.48 3.64
C ASP A 130 -7.60 20.02 3.29
N GLU A 131 -6.94 19.78 2.15
CA GLU A 131 -6.45 18.46 1.72
C GLU A 131 -5.37 17.93 2.67
N MET A 132 -4.34 18.74 2.99
CA MET A 132 -3.31 18.37 3.96
C MET A 132 -3.90 18.01 5.33
N LYS A 133 -4.90 18.77 5.78
CA LYS A 133 -5.58 18.52 7.05
C LYS A 133 -6.36 17.20 7.00
N LEU A 134 -7.02 16.89 5.88
CA LEU A 134 -7.72 15.63 5.68
C LEU A 134 -6.75 14.45 5.71
N ASP A 135 -5.63 14.54 4.98
CA ASP A 135 -4.60 13.50 4.94
C ASP A 135 -4.03 13.22 6.33
N LEU A 136 -3.81 14.27 7.13
CA LEU A 136 -3.34 14.12 8.50
C LEU A 136 -4.36 13.37 9.39
N GLU A 137 -5.65 13.67 9.25
CA GLU A 137 -6.70 12.98 10.00
C GLU A 137 -6.85 11.52 9.55
N ILE A 138 -6.76 11.25 8.24
CA ILE A 138 -6.75 9.89 7.70
C ILE A 138 -5.55 9.11 8.24
N ALA A 139 -4.35 9.69 8.22
CA ALA A 139 -3.14 9.05 8.74
C ALA A 139 -3.27 8.71 10.23
N LYS A 140 -3.84 9.62 11.02
CA LYS A 140 -4.12 9.41 12.45
C LYS A 140 -5.13 8.27 12.68
N GLN A 141 -6.22 8.24 11.91
CA GLN A 141 -7.20 7.15 12.01
C GLN A 141 -6.61 5.81 11.60
N ARG A 142 -5.85 5.77 10.50
CA ARG A 142 -5.12 4.58 10.05
C ARG A 142 -4.21 4.05 11.15
N HIS A 143 -3.45 4.92 11.79
CA HIS A 143 -2.55 4.54 12.89
C HIS A 143 -3.32 3.94 14.08
N LEU A 144 -4.46 4.53 14.45
CA LEU A 144 -5.30 4.03 15.53
C LEU A 144 -5.87 2.64 15.22
N ILE A 145 -6.35 2.44 13.99
CA ILE A 145 -6.87 1.13 13.54
C ILE A 145 -5.75 0.09 13.52
N GLU A 146 -4.56 0.46 13.04
CA GLU A 146 -3.40 -0.44 13.02
C GLU A 146 -2.97 -0.86 14.43
N LEU A 147 -2.99 0.08 15.39
CA LEU A 147 -2.69 -0.22 16.79
C LEU A 147 -3.74 -1.16 17.41
N GLN A 148 -5.03 -0.91 17.16
CA GLN A 148 -6.11 -1.77 17.63
C GLN A 148 -6.06 -3.17 16.99
N ALA A 149 -5.74 -3.25 15.70
CA ALA A 149 -5.57 -4.53 15.01
C ALA A 149 -4.41 -5.35 15.60
N LEU A 150 -3.30 -4.69 15.94
CA LEU A 150 -2.16 -5.33 16.59
C LEU A 150 -2.53 -5.83 18.00
N GLU A 151 -3.22 -5.02 18.79
CA GLU A 151 -3.70 -5.42 20.12
C GLU A 151 -4.61 -6.65 20.04
N ASN A 152 -5.62 -6.62 19.16
CA ASN A 152 -6.52 -7.75 18.93
C ASN A 152 -5.77 -9.01 18.47
N ALA A 153 -4.78 -8.86 17.57
CA ALA A 153 -3.98 -9.99 17.10
C ALA A 153 -3.22 -10.63 18.27
N THR A 154 -2.54 -9.82 19.08
CA THR A 154 -1.79 -10.32 20.25
C THR A 154 -2.69 -10.97 21.30
N GLU A 155 -3.87 -10.39 21.56
CA GLU A 155 -4.83 -10.96 22.50
C GLU A 155 -5.38 -12.30 21.99
N SER A 156 -5.73 -12.37 20.70
CA SER A 156 -6.23 -13.61 20.09
C SER A 156 -5.18 -14.71 20.08
N GLU A 157 -3.91 -14.38 19.83
CA GLU A 157 -2.80 -15.33 19.88
C GLU A 157 -2.58 -15.84 21.30
N LEU A 158 -2.60 -14.95 22.30
CA LEU A 158 -2.48 -15.32 23.71
C LEU A 158 -3.59 -16.30 24.12
N LEU A 159 -4.85 -15.98 23.80
CA LEU A 159 -5.99 -16.84 24.08
C LEU A 159 -5.87 -18.20 23.38
N SER A 160 -5.43 -18.21 22.12
CA SER A 160 -5.22 -19.45 21.36
C SER A 160 -4.12 -20.33 21.99
N LEU A 161 -3.03 -19.71 22.48
CA LEU A 161 -1.94 -20.42 23.14
C LEU A 161 -2.38 -20.97 24.51
N GLU A 162 -3.13 -20.19 25.28
CA GLU A 162 -3.67 -20.63 26.57
C GLU A 162 -4.61 -21.83 26.39
N GLN A 163 -5.51 -21.77 25.41
CA GLN A 163 -6.40 -22.88 25.09
C GLN A 163 -5.64 -24.12 24.62
N THR A 164 -4.64 -23.95 23.76
CA THR A 164 -3.77 -25.05 23.30
C THR A 164 -3.06 -25.71 24.47
N LEU A 165 -2.50 -24.91 25.38
CA LEU A 165 -1.82 -25.41 26.57
C LEU A 165 -2.74 -26.22 27.49
N GLU A 166 -3.95 -25.72 27.75
CA GLU A 166 -4.90 -26.44 28.60
C GLU A 166 -5.38 -27.74 27.93
N ASN A 167 -5.57 -27.72 26.60
CA ASN A 167 -5.89 -28.92 25.82
C ASN A 167 -4.77 -29.96 25.88
N ASP A 168 -3.51 -29.55 25.70
CA ASP A 168 -2.35 -30.44 25.76
C ASP A 168 -2.20 -31.06 27.16
N LYS A 169 -2.38 -30.24 28.20
CA LYS A 169 -2.37 -30.71 29.59
C LYS A 169 -3.47 -31.73 29.84
N PHE A 170 -4.69 -31.46 29.35
CA PHE A 170 -5.80 -32.41 29.44
C PHE A 170 -5.49 -33.72 28.70
N LEU A 171 -4.97 -33.64 27.48
CA LEU A 171 -4.62 -34.78 26.64
C LEU A 171 -3.54 -35.65 27.31
N VAL A 172 -2.48 -35.03 27.84
CA VAL A 172 -1.43 -35.75 28.57
C VAL A 172 -2.01 -36.44 29.81
N HIS A 173 -2.88 -35.76 30.56
CA HIS A 173 -3.50 -36.35 31.74
C HIS A 173 -4.44 -37.51 31.37
N TYR A 174 -5.15 -37.41 30.24
CA TYR A 174 -5.99 -38.47 29.70
C TYR A 174 -5.14 -39.69 29.29
N ASN A 175 -4.07 -39.47 28.52
CA ASN A 175 -3.17 -40.54 28.06
C ASN A 175 -2.53 -41.28 29.23
N ILE A 176 -2.03 -40.56 30.24
CA ILE A 176 -1.46 -41.18 31.45
C ILE A 176 -2.51 -42.00 32.19
N ARG A 177 -3.74 -41.50 32.29
CA ARG A 177 -4.83 -42.25 32.94
C ARG A 177 -5.14 -43.53 32.17
N GLU A 178 -5.25 -43.43 30.84
CA GLU A 178 -5.51 -44.58 29.97
C GLU A 178 -4.40 -45.63 30.08
N ASP A 179 -3.13 -45.22 30.04
CA ASP A 179 -1.98 -46.11 30.23
C ASP A 179 -2.03 -46.86 31.57
N ILE A 180 -2.42 -46.17 32.64
CA ILE A 180 -2.58 -46.78 33.97
C ILE A 180 -3.74 -47.77 33.98
N GLU A 181 -4.89 -47.42 33.41
CA GLU A 181 -6.06 -48.29 33.31
C GLU A 181 -5.77 -49.55 32.49
N GLN A 182 -5.11 -49.39 31.34
CA GLN A 182 -4.64 -50.50 30.52
C GLN A 182 -3.67 -51.39 31.32
N LYS A 183 -2.77 -50.80 32.11
CA LYS A 183 -1.83 -51.57 32.92
C LYS A 183 -2.52 -52.34 34.05
N ILE A 184 -3.54 -51.75 34.67
CA ILE A 184 -4.38 -52.43 35.66
C ILE A 184 -5.07 -53.62 35.01
N HIS A 185 -5.72 -53.45 33.86
CA HIS A 185 -6.39 -54.53 33.15
C HIS A 185 -5.44 -55.66 32.73
N GLU A 186 -4.22 -55.33 32.29
CA GLU A 186 -3.20 -56.33 31.96
C GLU A 186 -2.82 -57.16 33.21
N LEU A 187 -2.62 -56.51 34.36
CA LEU A 187 -2.29 -57.16 35.62
C LEU A 187 -3.45 -58.02 36.14
N GLU A 188 -4.69 -57.55 36.01
CA GLU A 188 -5.89 -58.32 36.35
C GLU A 188 -6.01 -59.57 35.48
N ALA A 189 -5.80 -59.44 34.17
CA ALA A 189 -5.80 -60.56 33.25
C ALA A 189 -4.68 -61.57 33.60
N LEU A 190 -3.49 -61.10 33.95
CA LEU A 190 -2.38 -61.96 34.37
C LEU A 190 -2.68 -62.66 35.71
N LYS A 191 -3.31 -61.97 36.66
CA LYS A 191 -3.78 -62.55 37.92
C LYS A 191 -4.80 -63.67 37.66
N MET A 192 -5.81 -63.43 36.82
CA MET A 192 -6.80 -64.45 36.45
C MET A 192 -6.14 -65.67 35.78
N LYS A 193 -5.21 -65.44 34.85
CA LYS A 193 -4.44 -66.52 34.22
C LYS A 193 -3.64 -67.34 35.24
N THR A 194 -2.98 -66.66 36.19
CA THR A 194 -2.19 -67.32 37.23
C THR A 194 -3.08 -68.15 38.16
N GLN A 195 -4.22 -67.60 38.60
CA GLN A 195 -5.21 -68.31 39.41
C GLN A 195 -5.77 -69.53 38.67
N LEU A 196 -6.05 -69.42 37.38
CA LEU A 196 -6.46 -70.55 36.55
C LEU A 196 -5.38 -71.64 36.51
N CYS A 197 -4.12 -71.28 36.27
CA CYS A 197 -3.01 -72.23 36.30
C CYS A 197 -2.84 -72.91 37.67
N GLU A 198 -3.01 -72.17 38.76
CA GLU A 198 -2.94 -72.70 40.13
C GLU A 198 -4.06 -73.71 40.40
N ASN A 199 -5.30 -73.41 39.98
CA ASN A 199 -6.43 -74.33 40.10
C ASN A 199 -6.20 -75.62 39.28
N ILE A 200 -5.72 -75.49 38.04
CA ILE A 200 -5.40 -76.65 37.19
C ILE A 200 -4.29 -77.50 37.83
N LEU A 201 -3.26 -76.89 38.40
CA LEU A 201 -2.19 -77.60 39.11
C LEU A 201 -2.70 -78.33 40.36
N GLN A 202 -3.61 -77.71 41.13
CA GLN A 202 -4.26 -78.37 42.27
C GLN A 202 -5.14 -79.56 41.85
N GLU A 203 -5.74 -79.51 40.67
CA GLU A 203 -6.57 -80.60 40.13
C GLU A 203 -5.74 -81.76 39.58
N ILE A 204 -4.60 -81.47 38.92
CA ILE A 204 -3.68 -82.47 38.37
C ILE A 204 -2.82 -83.14 39.44
N LEU A 205 -2.51 -82.43 40.54
CA LEU A 205 -1.82 -82.95 41.71
C LEU A 205 -2.83 -83.14 42.86
N PRO A 206 -3.62 -84.23 42.89
CA PRO A 206 -4.42 -84.52 44.06
C PRO A 206 -3.49 -84.64 45.26
N SER A 207 -3.78 -83.86 46.29
CA SER A 207 -3.05 -83.77 47.54
C SER A 207 -2.49 -85.13 48.01
N GLU A 208 -1.18 -85.30 47.92
CA GLU A 208 -0.38 -86.15 48.81
C GLU A 208 -0.32 -85.54 50.24
N GLN A 209 -1.45 -84.98 50.71
CA GLN A 209 -1.59 -84.31 52.01
C GLN A 209 -2.78 -84.87 52.81
N GLN A 210 -2.92 -86.19 52.86
CA GLN A 210 -3.63 -86.86 53.96
C GLN A 210 -2.71 -87.66 54.90
N GLN A 211 -1.38 -87.60 54.75
CA GLN A 211 -0.47 -88.41 55.56
C GLN A 211 0.79 -87.72 56.08
N LEU A 212 0.74 -86.45 56.49
CA LEU A 212 1.69 -85.94 57.49
C LEU A 212 0.99 -85.01 58.48
N GLN A 213 0.23 -85.64 59.37
CA GLN A 213 -0.10 -85.07 60.66
C GLN A 213 1.19 -84.89 61.49
N ILE A 214 1.25 -83.79 62.26
CA ILE A 214 1.97 -83.69 63.54
C ILE A 214 3.51 -83.77 63.44
N ILE A 215 4.18 -82.67 63.11
CA ILE A 215 5.42 -82.31 63.83
C ILE A 215 5.39 -80.82 64.16
N SER A 216 5.38 -80.56 65.46
CA SER A 216 5.57 -79.28 66.10
C SER A 216 6.83 -78.56 65.64
N THR A 217 6.85 -77.24 65.69
CA THR A 217 7.88 -76.47 66.41
C THR A 217 7.56 -74.98 66.41
N ASN A 218 7.29 -74.50 67.62
CA ASN A 218 7.65 -73.17 68.12
C ASN A 218 8.55 -72.32 67.21
N LYS A 219 8.06 -71.16 66.76
CA LYS A 219 8.88 -69.93 66.80
C LYS A 219 8.03 -68.66 66.75
N LYS A 220 7.88 -68.09 67.95
CA LYS A 220 7.95 -66.67 68.31
C LYS A 220 7.41 -65.62 67.33
N ARG A 221 6.41 -64.90 67.86
CA ARG A 221 6.24 -63.43 67.77
C ARG A 221 7.57 -62.71 67.45
N PHE A 222 7.58 -61.91 66.40
CA PHE A 222 8.43 -60.73 66.33
C PHE A 222 7.63 -59.60 65.68
N ASP A 223 7.58 -58.49 66.42
CA ASP A 223 6.83 -57.28 66.17
C ASP A 223 7.29 -56.51 64.94
N ASN A 224 6.36 -55.70 64.46
CA ASN A 224 6.58 -54.53 63.60
C ASN A 224 7.74 -53.67 64.11
N SER A 225 8.71 -53.40 63.24
CA SER A 225 9.55 -52.20 63.32
C SER A 225 10.23 -51.95 61.99
N GLU A 226 9.93 -50.77 61.44
CA GLU A 226 10.73 -49.97 60.51
C GLU A 226 12.16 -50.49 60.25
N THR A 227 12.46 -50.88 59.01
CA THR A 227 13.75 -50.67 58.31
C THR A 227 13.84 -51.49 57.02
N ILE A 228 13.15 -51.05 55.95
CA ILE A 228 13.58 -51.33 54.56
C ILE A 228 13.57 -50.01 53.78
N LYS A 229 14.37 -49.05 54.28
CA LYS A 229 15.01 -48.04 53.43
C LYS A 229 16.46 -48.49 53.31
N GLN A 230 16.82 -49.09 52.18
CA GLN A 230 18.13 -49.00 51.53
C GLN A 230 18.22 -49.97 50.36
N ASN A 231 18.68 -49.46 49.21
CA ASN A 231 19.23 -50.17 48.05
C ASN A 231 18.32 -50.53 46.87
N ILE A 232 17.82 -49.52 46.15
CA ILE A 232 17.83 -49.53 44.66
C ILE A 232 18.25 -48.14 44.14
N LYS A 233 19.52 -47.79 44.35
CA LYS A 233 20.26 -46.83 43.52
C LYS A 233 21.61 -47.47 43.20
N LYS A 234 21.97 -47.44 41.91
CA LYS A 234 23.23 -47.89 41.25
C LYS A 234 23.11 -49.20 40.44
N ARG A 235 22.56 -49.10 39.24
CA ARG A 235 23.26 -49.57 38.03
C ARG A 235 23.54 -48.36 37.15
N ARG A 236 24.80 -47.93 37.13
CA ARG A 236 25.34 -46.93 36.21
C ARG A 236 26.19 -47.67 35.17
N LEU A 237 26.14 -47.12 33.95
CA LEU A 237 27.20 -47.07 32.95
C LEU A 237 27.74 -48.40 32.40
N ASN A 238 27.29 -48.74 31.19
CA ASN A 238 28.20 -49.22 30.16
C ASN A 238 28.78 -48.00 29.46
N GLY A 239 30.10 -47.83 29.59
CA GLY A 239 30.88 -46.88 28.82
C GLY A 239 31.41 -47.54 27.56
N THR A 240 31.09 -46.93 26.42
CA THR A 240 31.92 -47.01 25.21
C THR A 240 32.58 -45.65 25.05
N LYS A 241 33.91 -45.66 24.96
CA LYS A 241 34.79 -44.49 24.92
C LYS A 241 34.99 -44.02 23.47
N LYS A 242 35.09 -42.68 23.33
CA LYS A 242 35.83 -41.89 22.31
C LYS A 242 35.27 -41.99 20.88
N THR A 243 35.04 -40.88 20.18
CA THR A 243 36.07 -39.91 19.75
C THR A 243 35.58 -38.46 19.64
N THR A 244 36.53 -37.56 19.89
CA THR A 244 36.69 -36.21 19.29
C THR A 244 35.61 -35.15 19.53
N GLU A 245 35.75 -34.49 20.67
CA GLU A 245 35.64 -33.03 20.76
C GLU A 245 36.47 -32.38 19.62
N LYS A 246 35.80 -32.01 18.53
CA LYS A 246 36.30 -31.03 17.54
C LYS A 246 35.24 -30.49 16.57
N ASP A 247 33.99 -30.96 16.64
CA ASP A 247 32.89 -30.47 15.79
C ASP A 247 31.77 -29.77 16.58
N SER A 248 32.05 -29.25 17.77
CA SER A 248 31.08 -28.46 18.57
C SER A 248 30.88 -27.04 18.03
N LEU A 249 30.86 -26.90 16.71
CA LEU A 249 30.45 -25.72 15.96
C LEU A 249 29.80 -26.12 14.63
N ALA A 250 28.98 -27.18 14.65
CA ALA A 250 28.01 -27.42 13.59
C ALA A 250 26.64 -27.06 14.16
N ILE A 251 26.10 -25.90 13.76
CA ILE A 251 24.68 -25.61 13.91
C ILE A 251 23.96 -26.56 12.97
N PHE A 252 23.53 -27.71 13.49
CA PHE A 252 22.58 -28.55 12.79
C PHE A 252 21.23 -27.83 12.89
N TYR A 253 20.88 -27.09 11.83
CA TYR A 253 19.51 -26.63 11.63
C TYR A 253 18.65 -27.88 11.41
N GLN A 254 18.03 -28.37 12.48
CA GLN A 254 16.96 -29.33 12.37
C GLN A 254 15.70 -28.56 11.96
N LEU A 255 15.65 -28.16 10.69
CA LEU A 255 14.41 -27.66 10.10
C LEU A 255 13.37 -28.77 10.17
N SER A 256 12.15 -28.44 10.56
CA SER A 256 11.02 -29.39 10.46
C SER A 256 10.76 -29.71 8.99
N ASP A 257 10.28 -30.92 8.72
CA ASP A 257 9.93 -31.32 7.34
C ASP A 257 8.96 -30.33 6.68
N MET A 258 8.10 -29.67 7.48
CA MET A 258 7.22 -28.60 7.00
C MET A 258 7.97 -27.38 6.47
N ASN A 259 8.96 -26.87 7.22
CA ASN A 259 9.73 -25.70 6.79
C ASN A 259 10.58 -26.02 5.54
N ILE A 260 11.07 -27.25 5.42
CA ILE A 260 11.80 -27.72 4.24
C ILE A 260 10.88 -27.75 3.01
N ILE A 261 9.63 -28.18 3.18
CA ILE A 261 8.64 -28.24 2.10
C ILE A 261 8.20 -26.83 1.67
N GLU A 262 8.02 -25.91 2.62
CA GLU A 262 7.68 -24.51 2.36
C GLU A 262 8.81 -23.80 1.60
N ASP A 263 10.05 -23.91 2.06
CA ASP A 263 11.23 -23.37 1.38
C ASP A 263 11.41 -23.99 -0.02
N TRP A 264 11.16 -25.28 -0.16
CA TRP A 264 11.20 -25.95 -1.45
C TRP A 264 10.13 -25.42 -2.41
N ALA A 265 8.91 -25.14 -1.93
CA ALA A 265 7.84 -24.53 -2.71
C ALA A 265 8.18 -23.09 -3.13
N LEU A 266 8.80 -22.31 -2.24
CA LEU A 266 9.29 -20.97 -2.55
C LEU A 266 10.38 -20.98 -3.63
N ILE A 267 11.28 -21.95 -3.59
CA ILE A 267 12.31 -22.13 -4.62
C ILE A 267 11.69 -22.51 -5.96
N GLN A 268 10.71 -23.43 -5.98
CA GLN A 268 10.02 -23.84 -7.20
C GLN A 268 9.25 -22.69 -7.85
N THR A 269 8.53 -21.90 -7.07
CA THR A 269 7.78 -20.74 -7.57
C THR A 269 8.73 -19.66 -8.11
N SER A 270 9.85 -19.41 -7.44
CA SER A 270 10.90 -18.49 -7.91
C SER A 270 11.56 -18.99 -9.21
N LEU A 271 11.80 -20.31 -9.34
CA LEU A 271 12.33 -20.90 -10.57
C LEU A 271 11.36 -20.73 -11.74
N GLN A 272 10.06 -20.95 -11.53
CA GLN A 272 9.02 -20.73 -12.54
C GLN A 272 8.89 -19.25 -12.95
N GLN A 273 9.02 -18.33 -12.01
CA GLN A 273 9.10 -16.90 -12.32
C GLN A 273 10.37 -16.56 -13.12
N SER A 274 11.50 -17.19 -12.81
CA SER A 274 12.73 -16.98 -13.58
C SER A 274 12.67 -17.58 -14.99
N SER A 275 12.06 -18.76 -15.18
CA SER A 275 11.93 -19.38 -16.50
C SER A 275 11.00 -18.57 -17.43
N THR A 276 9.93 -18.00 -16.89
CA THR A 276 9.03 -17.11 -17.65
C THR A 276 9.69 -15.77 -18.04
N ILE A 277 10.78 -15.37 -17.36
CA ILE A 277 11.58 -14.19 -17.73
C ILE A 277 12.60 -14.52 -18.82
N PHE A 278 13.18 -15.73 -18.83
CA PHE A 278 14.10 -16.16 -19.90
C PHE A 278 13.38 -16.42 -21.24
N ASP A 279 12.15 -16.93 -21.23
CA ASP A 279 11.39 -17.19 -22.45
C ASP A 279 10.80 -15.92 -23.12
N LYS A 280 10.85 -14.76 -22.44
CA LYS A 280 10.39 -13.47 -23.00
C LYS A 280 11.48 -12.64 -23.68
N SER A 281 12.74 -13.06 -23.62
CA SER A 281 13.86 -12.30 -24.19
C SER A 281 14.25 -12.66 -25.63
N ASP A 282 13.66 -13.70 -26.23
CA ASP A 282 14.08 -14.22 -27.54
C ASP A 282 12.95 -14.38 -28.58
N ASN A 283 11.85 -13.64 -28.49
CA ASN A 283 10.84 -13.58 -29.56
C ASN A 283 10.25 -12.18 -29.74
N THR A 284 11.07 -11.26 -30.26
CA THR A 284 10.56 -10.13 -31.03
C THR A 284 10.89 -10.38 -32.50
N ASN A 285 9.97 -11.01 -33.24
CA ASN A 285 9.65 -10.71 -34.63
C ASN A 285 8.48 -11.60 -35.11
N ASP A 286 7.58 -10.93 -35.80
CA ASP A 286 6.61 -11.45 -36.78
C ASP A 286 5.21 -11.92 -36.33
N SER A 287 4.25 -11.42 -37.12
CA SER A 287 2.88 -11.87 -37.40
C SER A 287 1.71 -11.37 -36.54
N GLU A 288 1.10 -10.31 -37.09
CA GLU A 288 -0.29 -10.26 -37.57
C GLU A 288 -1.40 -11.03 -36.85
N LYS A 289 -2.48 -10.27 -36.54
CA LYS A 289 -3.91 -10.63 -36.62
C LYS A 289 -4.36 -12.01 -36.13
N SER A 290 -5.14 -12.01 -35.05
CA SER A 290 -6.43 -12.69 -35.06
C SER A 290 -7.38 -12.11 -34.00
N ASP A 291 -8.51 -11.60 -34.46
CA ASP A 291 -9.74 -11.46 -33.68
C ASP A 291 -10.18 -12.84 -33.19
N ASN A 292 -10.59 -12.97 -31.91
CA ASN A 292 -11.70 -13.83 -31.49
C ASN A 292 -12.08 -13.64 -30.01
N TYR A 293 -13.33 -13.22 -29.86
CA TYR A 293 -14.39 -13.51 -28.88
C TYR A 293 -14.15 -14.38 -27.62
N ASP A 294 -14.83 -13.89 -26.56
CA ASP A 294 -15.46 -14.55 -25.41
C ASP A 294 -14.58 -15.18 -24.31
N ASP A 295 -14.65 -14.67 -23.07
CA ASP A 295 -15.53 -15.24 -22.02
C ASP A 295 -15.40 -14.43 -20.71
N ASP A 296 -16.42 -13.62 -20.39
CA ASP A 296 -16.58 -12.98 -19.09
C ASP A 296 -17.12 -14.01 -18.07
N HIS A 297 -16.24 -14.52 -17.21
CA HIS A 297 -16.63 -15.16 -15.96
C HIS A 297 -16.15 -14.36 -14.75
N ASP A 298 -16.94 -13.36 -14.40
CA ASP A 298 -16.92 -12.72 -13.08
C ASP A 298 -17.27 -13.76 -11.99
N SER A 299 -16.25 -14.25 -11.30
CA SER A 299 -16.42 -14.94 -10.01
C SER A 299 -16.52 -13.90 -8.89
N ILE A 300 -17.76 -13.44 -8.66
CA ILE A 300 -18.16 -12.76 -7.43
C ILE A 300 -18.13 -13.79 -6.29
N CYS A 301 -17.13 -13.73 -5.42
CA CYS A 301 -17.15 -14.44 -4.14
C CYS A 301 -18.16 -13.78 -3.19
N LEU A 302 -19.40 -14.25 -3.23
CA LEU A 302 -20.40 -14.03 -2.18
C LEU A 302 -20.01 -14.82 -0.92
N VAL A 303 -19.64 -14.09 0.13
CA VAL A 303 -19.51 -14.64 1.49
C VAL A 303 -20.91 -14.96 2.02
N HIS A 304 -21.22 -16.24 2.13
CA HIS A 304 -22.43 -16.71 2.79
C HIS A 304 -22.19 -16.71 4.31
N MET A 305 -22.80 -15.78 5.04
CA MET A 305 -22.99 -15.95 6.49
C MET A 305 -24.07 -17.01 6.70
N SER A 306 -23.72 -18.10 7.36
CA SER A 306 -24.67 -19.04 7.94
C SER A 306 -24.97 -18.60 9.37
N ASN A 307 -26.15 -18.03 9.55
CA ASN A 307 -26.89 -18.12 10.82
C ASN A 307 -27.24 -19.60 11.04
N ILE A 308 -26.87 -20.14 12.20
CA ILE A 308 -27.46 -21.36 12.74
C ILE A 308 -27.90 -21.05 14.16
N ASP A 309 -29.20 -21.24 14.37
CA ASP A 309 -29.92 -21.18 15.62
C ASP A 309 -29.39 -22.18 16.66
N CYS A 310 -29.22 -21.72 17.90
CA CYS A 310 -29.63 -22.36 19.16
C CYS A 310 -29.66 -21.30 20.27
#